data_AF-A0A2D7W6R9-F1
#
_entry.id   AF-A0A2D7W6R9-F1
#
_cell.length_a   1.000
_cell.length_b   1.000
_cell.length_c   1.000
_cell.angle_alpha   90.00
_cell.angle_beta   90.00
_cell.angle_gamma   90.00
#
_symmetry.space_group_name_H-M   'P 1'
#
loop_
_entity.id
_entity.type
_entity.pdbx_description
1 polymer ?
#
loop_
_entity_poly.entity_id
_entity_poly.type
_entity_poly.pdbx_seq_one_letter_code
_entity_poly.pdbx_strand_id
1 'polypeptide(L)'
;MVGAATFHAAMVEIVIGSLTLSTICTICCIQRSFKIPLEKFQFTKKTLDTMDKAALAGAILGVLMMPGAILTGDLASVGTPEDNILLYNKFLYSGLALGFWSAYVFCRLRFGQELWENRVLSIFQILMALAAFTMTASVASIGGKLVRGESLFDILPFWIPLDQTIVISPGISMFLILIGAISIISNLRSQKMPLKTND
;
A
#
# COMPACT_ATOMS: atom_id res chain seq x y z
N MET A 1 -12.67 25.12 16.36
CA MET A 1 -12.81 23.71 15.93
C MET A 1 -12.10 23.59 14.58
N VAL A 2 -11.28 22.57 14.37
CA VAL A 2 -10.66 22.33 13.05
C VAL A 2 -11.75 21.83 12.10
N GLY A 3 -11.84 22.39 10.90
CA GLY A 3 -12.84 21.96 9.91
C GLY A 3 -12.59 20.52 9.45
N ALA A 4 -13.65 19.78 9.11
CA ALA A 4 -13.56 18.38 8.68
C ALA A 4 -12.60 18.21 7.49
N ALA A 5 -12.61 19.13 6.54
CA ALA A 5 -11.69 19.13 5.40
C ALA A 5 -10.21 19.30 5.82
N THR A 6 -9.92 20.20 6.77
CA THR A 6 -8.56 20.40 7.29
C THR A 6 -8.08 19.19 8.07
N PHE A 7 -8.96 18.58 8.86
CA PHE A 7 -8.63 17.37 9.59
C PHE A 7 -8.40 16.17 8.65
N HIS A 8 -9.24 16.02 7.61
CA HIS A 8 -9.03 15.03 6.56
C HIS A 8 -7.68 15.22 5.85
N ALA A 9 -7.36 16.46 5.44
CA ALA A 9 -6.08 16.77 4.80
C ALA A 9 -4.88 16.39 5.68
N ALA A 10 -4.92 16.73 6.97
CA ALA A 10 -3.85 16.37 7.91
C ALA A 10 -3.66 14.84 8.02
N MET A 11 -4.77 14.07 8.08
CA MET A 11 -4.70 12.60 8.12
C MET A 11 -4.13 12.03 6.82
N VAL A 12 -4.55 12.57 5.67
CA VAL A 12 -4.04 12.16 4.35
C VAL A 12 -2.55 12.46 4.21
N GLU A 13 -2.07 13.61 4.67
CA GLU A 13 -0.65 13.97 4.62
C GLU A 13 0.23 13.00 5.44
N ILE A 14 -0.22 12.62 6.64
CA ILE A 14 0.49 11.62 7.47
C ILE A 14 0.52 10.27 6.76
N VAL A 15 -0.62 9.83 6.19
CA VAL A 15 -0.72 8.56 5.47
C VAL A 15 0.17 8.56 4.23
N ILE A 16 0.04 9.54 3.34
CA ILE A 16 0.83 9.59 2.09
C ILE A 16 2.32 9.74 2.40
N GLY A 17 2.71 10.61 3.34
CA GLY A 17 4.11 10.83 3.69
C GLY A 17 4.77 9.56 4.26
N SER A 18 4.10 8.89 5.20
CA SER A 18 4.61 7.67 5.82
C SER A 18 4.73 6.49 4.84
N LEU A 19 3.74 6.32 3.95
CA LEU A 19 3.71 5.24 2.96
C LEU A 19 4.67 5.50 1.78
N THR A 20 4.87 6.77 1.41
CA THR A 20 5.89 7.15 0.42
C THR A 20 7.29 6.83 0.95
N LEU A 21 7.59 7.23 2.19
CA LEU A 21 8.85 6.87 2.85
C LEU A 21 9.02 5.35 2.90
N SER A 22 7.97 4.62 3.27
CA SER A 22 8.00 3.17 3.29
C SER A 22 8.39 2.60 1.94
N THR A 23 7.70 3.01 0.88
CA THR A 23 7.91 2.49 -0.48
C THR A 23 9.33 2.73 -0.96
N ILE A 24 9.84 3.96 -0.82
CA ILE A 24 11.20 4.31 -1.24
C ILE A 24 12.22 3.46 -0.49
N CYS A 25 12.10 3.36 0.84
CA CYS A 25 13.01 2.58 1.66
C CYS A 25 12.97 1.08 1.30
N THR A 26 11.79 0.50 1.07
CA THR A 26 11.63 -0.89 0.64
C THR A 26 12.32 -1.15 -0.71
N ILE A 27 12.14 -0.24 -1.68
CA ILE A 27 12.77 -0.36 -3.00
C ILE A 27 14.29 -0.34 -2.85
N CYS A 28 14.85 0.57 -2.04
CA CYS A 28 16.29 0.60 -1.79
C CYS A 28 16.81 -0.67 -1.10
N CYS A 29 16.00 -1.32 -0.26
CA CYS A 29 16.36 -2.57 0.40
C CYS A 29 16.54 -3.76 -0.55
N ILE A 30 16.10 -3.67 -1.82
CA ILE A 30 16.35 -4.69 -2.86
C ILE A 30 17.85 -5.00 -3.02
N GLN A 31 18.70 -4.01 -2.74
CA GLN A 31 20.16 -4.13 -2.81
C GLN A 31 20.73 -5.22 -1.90
N ARG A 32 19.98 -5.66 -0.88
CA ARG A 32 20.36 -6.81 -0.04
C ARG A 32 20.32 -8.13 -0.79
N SER A 33 19.36 -8.28 -1.69
CA SER A 33 19.14 -9.53 -2.43
C SER A 33 19.78 -9.52 -3.83
N PHE A 34 20.02 -8.33 -4.38
CA PHE A 34 20.60 -8.13 -5.71
C PHE A 34 21.78 -7.16 -5.64
N LYS A 35 22.95 -7.59 -6.16
CA LYS A 35 24.09 -6.69 -6.34
C LYS A 35 23.82 -5.79 -7.54
N ILE A 36 23.68 -4.49 -7.29
CA ILE A 36 23.53 -3.50 -8.37
C ILE A 36 24.93 -3.21 -8.95
N PRO A 37 25.08 -3.22 -10.29
CA PRO A 37 26.38 -3.01 -10.96
C PRO A 37 26.88 -1.55 -10.90
N LEU A 38 26.09 -0.60 -10.40
CA LEU A 38 26.52 0.79 -10.17
C LEU A 38 27.13 0.94 -8.77
N GLU A 39 28.45 0.90 -8.67
CA GLU A 39 29.20 1.06 -7.42
C GLU A 39 28.82 2.34 -6.65
N LYS A 40 28.53 3.45 -7.37
CA LYS A 40 28.13 4.74 -6.76
C LYS A 40 26.78 4.72 -6.05
N PHE A 41 25.93 3.73 -6.31
CA PHE A 41 24.59 3.61 -5.72
C PHE A 41 24.49 2.49 -4.67
N GLN A 42 25.62 1.91 -4.27
CA GLN A 42 25.62 0.85 -3.25
C GLN A 42 25.53 1.45 -1.84
N PHE A 43 24.46 1.12 -1.12
CA PHE A 43 24.31 1.50 0.26
C PHE A 43 25.09 0.57 1.19
N THR A 44 25.57 1.10 2.31
CA THR A 44 26.18 0.28 3.35
C THR A 44 25.14 -0.62 4.02
N LYS A 45 25.57 -1.76 4.59
CA LYS A 45 24.67 -2.66 5.34
C LYS A 45 23.88 -1.94 6.43
N LYS A 46 24.55 -1.03 7.16
CA LYS A 46 23.95 -0.21 8.24
C LYS A 46 22.88 0.74 7.70
N THR A 47 23.13 1.38 6.56
CA THR A 47 22.13 2.22 5.89
C THR A 47 20.90 1.41 5.51
N LEU A 48 21.10 0.23 4.91
CA LEU A 48 20.00 -0.66 4.52
C LEU A 48 19.20 -1.16 5.72
N ASP A 49 19.83 -1.44 6.87
CA ASP A 49 19.10 -1.80 8.11
C ASP A 49 18.23 -0.65 8.62
N THR A 50 18.76 0.58 8.58
CA THR A 50 17.99 1.78 8.96
C THR A 50 16.83 2.00 8.00
N MET A 51 17.04 1.81 6.70
CA MET A 51 15.98 1.93 5.69
C MET A 51 14.90 0.87 5.88
N ASP A 52 15.26 -0.38 6.14
CA ASP A 52 14.28 -1.45 6.40
C ASP A 52 13.42 -1.16 7.64
N LYS A 53 14.03 -0.66 8.71
CA LYS A 53 13.32 -0.22 9.93
C LYS A 53 12.43 0.99 9.66
N ALA A 54 12.93 1.98 8.92
CA ALA A 54 12.15 3.15 8.52
C ALA A 54 10.97 2.75 7.63
N ALA A 55 11.16 1.78 6.75
CA ALA A 55 10.10 1.26 5.90
C ALA A 55 9.00 0.63 6.73
N LEU A 56 9.36 -0.26 7.66
CA LEU A 56 8.39 -0.90 8.55
C LEU A 56 7.66 0.13 9.42
N ALA A 57 8.38 1.09 10.01
CA ALA A 57 7.78 2.14 10.84
C ALA A 57 6.81 3.03 10.04
N GLY A 58 7.20 3.44 8.83
CA GLY A 58 6.35 4.20 7.92
C GLY A 58 5.10 3.44 7.53
N ALA A 59 5.23 2.15 7.17
CA ALA A 59 4.09 1.30 6.84
C ALA A 59 3.13 1.12 8.03
N ILE A 60 3.64 0.89 9.24
CA ILE A 60 2.80 0.76 10.44
C ILE A 60 2.05 2.05 10.71
N LEU A 61 2.74 3.20 10.69
CA LEU A 61 2.09 4.50 10.90
C LEU A 61 1.01 4.75 9.84
N GLY A 62 1.32 4.49 8.57
CA GLY A 62 0.38 4.65 7.47
C GLY A 62 -0.86 3.77 7.62
N VAL A 63 -0.69 2.48 7.93
CA VAL A 63 -1.81 1.54 8.17
C VAL A 63 -2.68 1.99 9.35
N LEU A 64 -2.07 2.46 10.45
CA LEU A 64 -2.82 2.92 11.61
C LEU A 64 -3.63 4.19 11.34
N MET A 65 -3.09 5.10 10.51
CA MET A 65 -3.73 6.38 10.20
C MET A 65 -4.74 6.29 9.04
N MET A 66 -4.62 5.27 8.19
CA MET A 66 -5.46 5.11 6.99
C MET A 66 -6.96 5.00 7.30
N PRO A 67 -7.44 4.26 8.33
CA PRO A 67 -8.85 4.28 8.71
C PRO A 67 -9.36 5.69 9.03
N GLY A 68 -8.55 6.50 9.71
CA GLY A 68 -8.88 7.89 10.00
C GLY A 68 -8.98 8.74 8.72
N ALA A 69 -8.06 8.59 7.77
CA ALA A 69 -8.13 9.25 6.47
C ALA A 69 -9.36 8.82 5.65
N ILE A 70 -9.74 7.54 5.70
CA ILE A 70 -10.92 7.00 5.01
C ILE A 70 -12.21 7.58 5.61
N LEU A 71 -12.38 7.47 6.94
CA LEU A 71 -13.58 7.95 7.63
C LEU A 71 -13.76 9.47 7.48
N THR A 72 -12.69 10.23 7.66
CA THR A 72 -12.74 11.69 7.49
C THR A 72 -12.97 12.10 6.04
N GLY A 73 -12.55 11.28 5.08
CA GLY A 73 -12.76 11.53 3.65
C GLY A 73 -14.21 11.34 3.22
N ASP A 74 -14.92 10.40 3.84
CA ASP A 74 -16.35 10.19 3.66
C ASP A 74 -17.14 11.38 4.23
N LEU A 75 -16.83 11.76 5.47
CA LEU A 75 -17.42 12.92 6.15
C LEU A 75 -17.18 14.27 5.44
N ALA A 76 -16.08 14.38 4.70
CA ALA A 76 -15.72 15.58 3.94
C ALA A 76 -16.24 15.59 2.50
N SER A 77 -16.81 14.48 2.02
CA SER A 77 -17.34 14.36 0.66
C SER A 77 -18.75 14.92 0.56
N VAL A 78 -19.10 15.49 -0.60
CA VAL A 78 -20.45 15.97 -0.91
C VAL A 78 -21.09 14.99 -1.89
N GLY A 79 -22.07 14.21 -1.42
CA GLY A 79 -22.76 13.17 -2.20
C GLY A 79 -22.52 11.76 -1.67
N THR A 80 -23.37 10.81 -2.08
CA THR A 80 -23.28 9.39 -1.73
C THR A 80 -22.49 8.60 -2.77
N PRO A 81 -21.68 7.58 -2.39
CA PRO A 81 -20.92 6.77 -3.35
C PRO A 81 -21.76 6.09 -4.44
N GLU A 82 -23.05 5.90 -4.18
CA GLU A 82 -24.01 5.27 -5.09
C GLU A 82 -24.28 6.12 -6.34
N ASP A 83 -24.09 7.45 -6.26
CA ASP A 83 -24.39 8.38 -7.35
C ASP A 83 -23.13 8.82 -8.12
N ASN A 84 -21.94 8.48 -7.64
CA ASN A 84 -20.69 8.95 -8.21
C ASN A 84 -19.62 7.85 -8.31
N ILE A 85 -19.35 7.44 -9.55
CA ILE A 85 -18.36 6.41 -9.92
C ILE A 85 -16.97 6.70 -9.30
N LEU A 86 -16.59 7.97 -9.19
CA LEU A 86 -15.31 8.37 -8.58
C LEU A 86 -15.31 8.12 -7.07
N LEU A 87 -16.41 8.39 -6.36
CA LEU A 87 -16.51 8.09 -4.92
C LEU A 87 -16.44 6.58 -4.68
N TYR A 88 -17.15 5.79 -5.50
CA TYR A 88 -17.08 4.32 -5.42
C TYR A 88 -15.65 3.80 -5.62
N ASN A 89 -14.96 4.26 -6.68
CA ASN A 89 -13.56 3.90 -6.93
C ASN A 89 -12.66 4.34 -5.76
N LYS A 90 -12.84 5.54 -5.22
CA LYS A 90 -12.08 6.03 -4.06
C LYS A 90 -12.20 5.10 -2.87
N PHE A 91 -13.42 4.65 -2.56
CA PHE A 91 -13.67 3.69 -1.47
C PHE A 91 -13.01 2.33 -1.74
N LEU A 92 -13.20 1.77 -2.94
CA LEU A 92 -12.61 0.49 -3.34
C LEU A 92 -11.08 0.50 -3.25
N TYR A 93 -10.42 1.49 -3.86
CA TYR A 93 -8.97 1.62 -3.84
C TYR A 93 -8.43 1.90 -2.44
N SER A 94 -9.18 2.59 -1.57
CA SER A 94 -8.80 2.78 -0.17
C SER A 94 -8.78 1.45 0.59
N GLY A 95 -9.78 0.59 0.38
CA GLY A 95 -9.82 -0.74 0.96
C GLY A 95 -8.68 -1.64 0.47
N LEU A 96 -8.41 -1.63 -0.85
CA LEU A 96 -7.29 -2.37 -1.42
C LEU A 96 -5.94 -1.89 -0.88
N ALA A 97 -5.74 -0.57 -0.79
CA ALA A 97 -4.54 0.02 -0.21
C ALA A 97 -4.34 -0.45 1.24
N LEU A 98 -5.39 -0.39 2.07
CA LEU A 98 -5.35 -0.86 3.45
C LEU A 98 -4.99 -2.35 3.54
N GLY A 99 -5.59 -3.18 2.68
CA GLY A 99 -5.32 -4.61 2.61
C GLY A 99 -3.87 -4.91 2.24
N PHE A 100 -3.35 -4.32 1.16
CA PHE A 100 -1.97 -4.54 0.73
C PHE A 100 -0.95 -4.01 1.73
N TRP A 101 -1.17 -2.84 2.33
CA TRP A 101 -0.28 -2.31 3.36
C TRP A 101 -0.29 -3.15 4.64
N SER A 102 -1.46 -3.66 5.04
CA SER A 102 -1.57 -4.59 6.17
C SER A 102 -0.82 -5.89 5.89
N ALA A 103 -0.95 -6.44 4.67
CA ALA A 103 -0.22 -7.62 4.23
C ALA A 103 1.31 -7.36 4.20
N TYR A 104 1.73 -6.19 3.73
CA TYR A 104 3.12 -5.75 3.72
C TYR A 104 3.71 -5.75 5.14
N VAL A 105 3.02 -5.13 6.11
CA VAL A 105 3.42 -5.07 7.52
C VAL A 105 3.47 -6.48 8.10
N PHE A 106 2.42 -7.27 7.89
CA PHE A 106 2.35 -8.65 8.38
C PHE A 106 3.52 -9.49 7.86
N CYS A 107 3.84 -9.41 6.57
CA CYS A 107 4.96 -10.13 5.96
C CYS A 107 6.31 -9.72 6.59
N ARG A 108 6.57 -8.42 6.77
CA ARG A 108 7.79 -7.96 7.48
C ARG A 108 7.86 -8.47 8.91
N LEU A 109 6.76 -8.39 9.66
CA LEU A 109 6.71 -8.84 11.06
C LEU A 109 6.89 -10.36 11.18
N ARG A 110 6.41 -11.12 10.19
CA ARG A 110 6.47 -12.58 10.20
C ARG A 110 7.85 -13.14 9.84
N PHE A 111 8.51 -12.56 8.82
CA PHE A 111 9.77 -13.09 8.26
C PHE A 111 11.02 -12.30 8.68
N GLY A 112 10.88 -11.10 9.26
CA GLY A 112 12.01 -10.38 9.83
C GLY A 112 13.15 -10.12 8.82
N GLN A 113 14.40 -10.23 9.24
CA GLN A 113 15.54 -9.97 8.34
C GLN A 113 15.74 -11.07 7.28
N GLU A 114 15.32 -12.31 7.57
CA GLU A 114 15.42 -13.47 6.66
C GLU A 114 14.67 -13.24 5.34
N LEU A 115 13.66 -12.36 5.35
CA LEU A 115 12.95 -11.93 4.14
C LEU A 115 13.90 -11.43 3.06
N TRP A 116 14.96 -10.71 3.44
CA TRP A 116 15.92 -10.11 2.50
C TRP A 116 16.98 -11.09 2.00
N GLU A 117 17.15 -12.22 2.68
CA GLU A 117 18.10 -13.28 2.31
C GLU A 117 17.53 -14.15 1.19
N ASN A 118 16.20 -14.34 1.18
CA ASN A 118 15.51 -15.07 0.14
C ASN A 118 15.01 -14.14 -0.98
N ARG A 119 15.59 -14.27 -2.18
CA ARG A 119 15.24 -13.44 -3.35
C ARG A 119 13.75 -13.42 -3.68
N VAL A 120 13.07 -14.57 -3.55
CA VAL A 120 11.64 -14.66 -3.89
C VAL A 120 10.83 -13.82 -2.91
N LEU A 121 11.07 -13.96 -1.60
CA LEU A 121 10.40 -13.17 -0.57
C LEU A 121 10.69 -11.66 -0.70
N SER A 122 11.93 -11.28 -1.01
CA SER A 122 12.28 -9.88 -1.26
C SER A 122 11.51 -9.28 -2.44
N ILE A 123 11.42 -10.00 -3.56
CA ILE A 123 10.66 -9.56 -4.73
C ILE A 123 9.18 -9.41 -4.38
N PHE A 124 8.61 -10.39 -3.69
CA PHE A 124 7.22 -10.31 -3.22
C PHE A 124 6.98 -9.10 -2.34
N GLN A 125 7.89 -8.81 -1.40
CA GLN A 125 7.76 -7.65 -0.52
C GLN A 125 7.76 -6.32 -1.28
N ILE A 126 8.61 -6.21 -2.30
CA ILE A 126 8.72 -5.01 -3.14
C ILE A 126 7.50 -4.85 -4.04
N LEU A 127 7.07 -5.93 -4.70
CA LEU A 127 5.86 -5.92 -5.53
C LEU A 127 4.63 -5.55 -4.69
N MET A 128 4.57 -6.03 -3.45
CA MET A 128 3.48 -5.71 -2.53
C MET A 128 3.51 -4.23 -2.12
N ALA A 129 4.69 -3.67 -1.82
CA ALA A 129 4.84 -2.24 -1.53
C ALA A 129 4.46 -1.38 -2.74
N LEU A 130 4.90 -1.74 -3.95
CA LEU A 130 4.57 -1.05 -5.18
C LEU A 130 3.06 -1.09 -5.45
N ALA A 131 2.44 -2.28 -5.36
CA ALA A 131 1.00 -2.42 -5.54
C ALA A 131 0.22 -1.60 -4.50
N ALA A 132 0.60 -1.67 -3.22
CA ALA A 132 -0.02 -0.90 -2.15
C ALA A 132 0.10 0.62 -2.39
N PHE A 133 1.28 1.07 -2.82
CA PHE A 133 1.53 2.47 -3.14
C PHE A 133 0.75 2.93 -4.36
N THR A 134 0.65 2.11 -5.42
CA THR A 134 -0.18 2.42 -6.59
C THR A 134 -1.63 2.62 -6.18
N MET A 135 -2.21 1.72 -5.37
CA MET A 135 -3.58 1.90 -4.87
C MET A 135 -3.72 3.19 -4.05
N THR A 136 -2.75 3.49 -3.19
CA THR A 136 -2.71 4.72 -2.39
C THR A 136 -2.66 5.97 -3.29
N ALA A 137 -1.82 5.96 -4.33
CA ALA A 137 -1.69 7.04 -5.29
C ALA A 137 -2.97 7.21 -6.14
N SER A 138 -3.64 6.11 -6.51
CA SER A 138 -4.95 6.18 -7.19
C SER A 138 -6.01 6.85 -6.32
N VAL A 139 -6.08 6.53 -5.03
CA VAL A 139 -6.99 7.21 -4.08
C VAL A 139 -6.69 8.71 -3.99
N ALA A 140 -5.41 9.08 -3.87
CA ALA A 140 -4.99 10.47 -3.84
C ALA A 140 -5.34 11.20 -5.14
N SER A 141 -5.14 10.56 -6.29
CA SER A 141 -5.47 11.10 -7.62
C SER A 141 -6.98 11.35 -7.79
N ILE A 142 -7.81 10.39 -7.37
CA ILE A 142 -9.27 10.56 -7.37
C ILE A 142 -9.68 11.70 -6.42
N GLY A 143 -9.05 11.79 -5.25
CA GLY A 143 -9.26 12.91 -4.32
C GLY A 143 -8.95 14.27 -4.95
N GLY A 144 -7.84 14.38 -5.68
CA GLY A 144 -7.51 15.58 -6.46
C GLY A 144 -8.58 15.91 -7.50
N LYS A 145 -9.03 14.90 -8.25
CA LYS A 145 -10.04 15.08 -9.31
C LYS A 145 -11.38 15.54 -8.75
N LEU A 146 -11.79 15.04 -7.58
CA LEU A 146 -13.03 15.44 -6.91
C LEU A 146 -13.02 16.87 -6.37
N VAL A 147 -11.87 17.34 -5.86
CA VAL A 147 -11.78 18.66 -5.19
C VAL A 147 -11.31 19.77 -6.13
N ARG A 148 -10.41 19.45 -7.07
CA ARG A 148 -9.71 20.43 -7.92
C ARG A 148 -9.94 20.23 -9.42
N GLY A 149 -10.60 19.13 -9.82
CA GLY A 149 -10.77 18.79 -11.24
C GLY A 149 -9.52 18.22 -11.92
N GLU A 150 -8.42 18.06 -11.19
CA GLU A 150 -7.12 17.60 -11.70
C GLU A 150 -6.69 16.29 -11.03
N SER A 151 -6.10 15.37 -11.78
CA SER A 151 -5.61 14.09 -11.26
C SER A 151 -4.08 14.07 -11.21
N LEU A 152 -3.51 13.34 -10.24
CA LEU A 152 -2.06 13.15 -10.14
C LEU A 152 -1.49 12.46 -11.39
N PHE A 153 -2.29 11.60 -12.03
CA PHE A 153 -1.88 10.88 -13.22
C PHE A 153 -1.95 11.70 -14.49
N ASP A 154 -2.47 12.94 -14.44
CA ASP A 154 -2.50 13.83 -15.61
C ASP A 154 -1.08 14.33 -15.97
N ILE A 155 -0.12 14.16 -15.06
CA ILE A 155 1.33 14.41 -15.29
C ILE A 155 1.95 13.32 -16.18
N LEU A 156 1.38 12.12 -16.20
CA LEU A 156 1.93 11.01 -16.95
C LEU A 156 1.62 11.16 -18.45
N PRO A 157 2.52 10.73 -19.35
CA PRO A 157 2.29 10.83 -20.79
C PRO A 157 1.24 9.81 -21.31
N PHE A 158 0.60 9.03 -20.42
CA PHE A 158 -0.39 8.02 -20.74
C PHE A 158 -1.62 8.16 -19.85
N TRP A 159 -2.80 7.91 -20.41
CA TRP A 159 -4.08 8.04 -19.71
C TRP A 159 -4.39 6.81 -18.86
N ILE A 160 -4.60 7.01 -17.56
CA ILE A 160 -5.09 5.97 -16.65
C ILE A 160 -6.59 6.21 -16.40
N PRO A 161 -7.49 5.32 -16.85
CA PRO A 161 -8.93 5.50 -16.69
C PRO A 161 -9.35 5.32 -15.22
N LEU A 162 -9.33 6.40 -14.44
CA LEU A 162 -9.79 6.45 -13.05
C LEU A 162 -11.32 6.64 -12.91
N ASP A 163 -11.95 7.07 -14.00
CA ASP A 163 -13.36 7.36 -14.17
C ASP A 163 -14.17 6.17 -14.67
N GLN A 164 -13.50 5.05 -14.97
CA GLN A 164 -14.15 3.80 -15.30
C GLN A 164 -14.07 2.85 -14.11
N THR A 165 -15.22 2.35 -13.66
CA THR A 165 -15.31 1.25 -12.71
C THR A 165 -15.34 -0.06 -13.47
N ILE A 166 -14.35 -0.93 -13.24
CA ILE A 166 -14.52 -2.34 -13.58
C ILE A 166 -15.38 -2.94 -12.48
N VAL A 167 -16.70 -2.99 -12.71
CA VAL A 167 -17.61 -3.73 -11.83
C VAL A 167 -17.34 -5.20 -12.04
N ILE A 168 -16.51 -5.77 -11.17
CA ILE A 168 -16.28 -7.21 -11.12
C ILE A 168 -17.63 -7.87 -10.78
N SER A 169 -18.01 -8.89 -11.55
CA SER A 169 -19.24 -9.64 -11.31
C SER A 169 -19.34 -10.05 -9.83
N PRO A 170 -20.49 -9.90 -9.16
CA PRO A 170 -20.67 -10.28 -7.75
C PRO A 170 -20.22 -11.70 -7.43
N GLY A 171 -20.32 -12.63 -8.39
CA GLY A 171 -19.84 -14.00 -8.24
C GLY A 171 -18.31 -14.10 -8.09
N ILE A 172 -17.55 -13.30 -8.84
CA ILE A 172 -16.08 -13.25 -8.74
C ILE A 172 -15.68 -12.60 -7.41
N SER A 173 -16.36 -11.53 -7.00
CA SER A 173 -16.13 -10.89 -5.69
C SER A 173 -16.36 -11.85 -4.52
N MET A 174 -17.44 -12.63 -4.56
CA MET A 174 -17.73 -13.65 -3.55
C MET A 174 -16.67 -14.76 -3.53
N PHE A 175 -16.21 -15.19 -4.70
CA PHE A 175 -15.13 -16.17 -4.84
C PHE A 175 -13.80 -15.66 -4.27
N LEU A 176 -13.44 -14.40 -4.55
CA LEU A 176 -12.24 -13.76 -4.00
C LEU A 176 -12.29 -13.62 -2.48
N ILE A 177 -13.47 -13.29 -1.92
CA ILE A 177 -13.67 -13.26 -0.46
C ILE A 177 -13.46 -14.65 0.14
N LEU A 178 -13.99 -15.70 -0.50
CA LEU A 178 -13.79 -17.09 -0.06
C LEU A 178 -12.30 -17.48 -0.07
N ILE A 179 -11.57 -17.17 -1.14
CA ILE A 179 -10.12 -17.41 -1.21
C ILE A 179 -9.39 -16.64 -0.10
N GLY A 180 -9.76 -15.38 0.13
CA GLY A 180 -9.20 -14.56 1.21
C GLY A 180 -9.43 -15.19 2.58
N ALA A 181 -10.66 -15.62 2.87
CA ALA A 181 -11.01 -16.28 4.12
C ALA A 181 -10.25 -17.59 4.32
N ILE A 182 -10.17 -18.44 3.28
CA ILE A 182 -9.40 -19.69 3.31
C ILE A 182 -7.92 -19.40 3.57
N SER A 183 -7.36 -18.36 2.95
CA SER A 183 -5.96 -17.97 3.13
C SER A 183 -5.67 -17.53 4.56
N ILE A 184 -6.56 -16.74 5.16
CA ILE A 184 -6.45 -16.31 6.57
C ILE A 184 -6.53 -17.53 7.50
N ILE A 185 -7.53 -18.41 7.30
CA ILE A 185 -7.69 -19.62 8.11
C ILE A 185 -6.47 -20.54 8.01
N SER A 186 -5.95 -20.72 6.79
CA SER A 186 -4.76 -21.54 6.54
C SER A 186 -3.52 -20.95 7.20
N ASN A 187 -3.38 -19.63 7.18
CA ASN A 187 -2.28 -18.94 7.84
C ASN A 187 -2.35 -19.07 9.38
N LEU A 188 -3.53 -18.89 9.97
CA LEU A 188 -3.76 -19.05 11.41
C LEU A 188 -3.47 -20.47 11.90
N ARG A 189 -3.69 -21.48 11.04
CA ARG A 189 -3.41 -22.90 11.35
C ARG A 189 -1.95 -23.29 11.12
N SER A 190 -1.19 -22.51 10.35
CA SER A 190 0.20 -22.82 10.04
C SER A 190 1.10 -22.44 11.21
N GLN A 191 1.70 -23.44 11.86
CA GLN A 191 2.84 -23.19 12.75
C GLN A 191 3.99 -22.57 11.95
N LYS A 192 4.87 -21.80 12.61
CA LYS A 192 6.00 -21.18 11.94
C LYS A 192 6.83 -22.25 11.21
N MET A 193 6.66 -22.40 9.89
CA MET A 193 7.53 -23.26 9.10
C MET A 193 8.95 -22.68 9.19
N PRO A 194 9.93 -23.42 9.71
CA PRO A 194 11.32 -23.00 9.62
C PRO A 194 11.68 -22.97 8.13
N LEU A 195 12.20 -21.82 7.67
CA LEU A 195 12.75 -21.70 6.33
C LEU A 195 13.93 -22.68 6.25
N LYS A 196 13.77 -23.75 5.48
CA LYS A 196 14.84 -24.69 5.21
C LYS A 196 15.88 -23.95 4.36
N THR A 197 16.99 -23.55 4.98
CA THR A 197 18.17 -23.10 4.26
C THR A 197 18.69 -24.30 3.47
N ASN A 198 18.61 -24.22 2.15
CA ASN A 198 19.38 -25.13 1.31
C ASN A 198 20.82 -24.61 1.36
N ASP A 199 21.63 -25.25 2.21
CA ASP A 199 23.08 -25.23 2.10
C ASP A 199 23.52 -25.98 0.83
#